data_AF-A0A645HHN4-F1
#
_entry.id   AF-A0A645HHN4-F1
#
_cell.length_a   1.000
_cell.length_b   1.000
_cell.length_c   1.000
_cell.angle_alpha   90.00
_cell.angle_beta   90.00
_cell.angle_gamma   90.00
#
_symmetry.space_group_name_H-M   'P 1'
#
loop_
_entity.id
_entity.type
_entity.pdbx_description
1 polymer ?
#
loop_
_entity_poly.entity_id
_entity_poly.type
_entity_poly.pdbx_seq_one_letter_code
_entity_poly.pdbx_strand_id
1 'polypeptide(L)'
;MRESSRDAFMVALKQLGYSSNTTNLDEIAQAEQWLKQQKDIMGTQIAYLIDEVIDDVPNGLYDVAMVFSGDAFTIMDANSSINFYNPEKGTDICWDGMIIPKNAQNKEMAYKFISHMLSYENGLLNTEWVGYTSPLKEVYNDVMSNLEDERLINVYSVITSSKDEVYKYDGPTKQAIESAWSRVKAS
;
A
#
# COMPACT_ATOMS: atom_id res chain seq x y z
N MET A 1 1.10 -1.20 17.43
CA MET A 1 0.85 -0.84 16.03
C MET A 1 -0.48 -1.49 15.66
N ARG A 2 -1.50 -0.70 15.26
CA ARG A 2 -2.84 -1.20 14.95
C ARG A 2 -2.88 -1.44 13.44
N GLU A 3 -2.71 -2.69 13.01
CA GLU A 3 -3.03 -3.27 11.69
C GLU A 3 -3.94 -2.32 10.89
N SER A 4 -3.39 -1.77 9.80
CA SER A 4 -3.71 -0.45 9.25
C SER A 4 -5.21 -0.15 9.15
N SER A 5 -5.76 0.49 10.18
CA SER A 5 -7.18 0.87 10.22
C SER A 5 -7.54 1.78 9.06
N ARG A 6 -6.56 2.53 8.56
CA ARG A 6 -6.74 3.46 7.46
C ARG A 6 -6.93 2.73 6.14
N ASP A 7 -6.15 1.69 5.88
CA ASP A 7 -6.25 0.92 4.63
C ASP A 7 -7.54 0.10 4.60
N ALA A 8 -7.91 -0.53 5.73
CA ALA A 8 -9.20 -1.21 5.84
C ALA A 8 -10.38 -0.25 5.57
N PHE A 9 -10.35 0.95 6.15
CA PHE A 9 -11.39 1.96 5.88
C PHE A 9 -11.32 2.52 4.47
N MET A 10 -10.13 2.65 3.87
CA MET A 10 -9.97 3.08 2.49
C MET A 10 -10.71 2.13 1.54
N VAL A 11 -10.57 0.81 1.70
CA VAL A 11 -11.32 -0.17 0.90
C VAL A 11 -12.83 0.07 0.99
N ALA A 12 -13.36 0.20 2.20
CA ALA A 12 -14.79 0.42 2.42
C ALA A 12 -15.27 1.77 1.87
N LEU A 13 -14.53 2.85 2.13
CA LEU A 13 -14.85 4.20 1.65
C LEU A 13 -14.86 4.25 0.12
N LYS A 14 -13.83 3.72 -0.54
CA LYS A 14 -13.78 3.63 -2.01
C LYS A 14 -14.90 2.77 -2.57
N GLN A 15 -15.22 1.65 -1.91
CA GLN A 15 -16.34 0.80 -2.32
C GLN A 15 -17.67 1.55 -2.30
N LEU A 16 -17.89 2.39 -1.29
CA LEU A 16 -19.07 3.26 -1.10
C LEU A 16 -19.04 4.54 -1.95
N GLY A 17 -17.94 4.82 -2.66
CA GLY A 17 -17.78 6.00 -3.50
C GLY A 17 -17.35 7.26 -2.75
N TYR A 18 -16.83 7.11 -1.53
CA TYR A 18 -16.32 8.19 -0.70
C TYR A 18 -14.81 8.38 -0.84
N SER A 19 -14.34 9.56 -0.43
CA SER A 19 -12.90 9.85 -0.33
C SER A 19 -12.28 9.06 0.82
N SER A 20 -11.07 8.54 0.61
CA SER A 20 -10.24 7.95 1.68
C SER A 20 -9.74 9.01 2.69
N ASN A 21 -9.96 10.29 2.39
CA ASN A 21 -9.64 11.45 3.21
C ASN A 21 -10.91 12.16 3.73
N THR A 22 -12.05 11.49 3.73
CA THR A 22 -13.28 12.08 4.26
C THR A 22 -13.10 12.53 5.71
N THR A 23 -13.68 13.68 6.03
CA THR A 23 -13.82 14.17 7.41
C THR A 23 -15.28 14.07 7.89
N ASN A 24 -16.15 13.47 7.08
CA ASN A 24 -17.56 13.28 7.40
C ASN A 24 -17.76 12.04 8.26
N LEU A 25 -18.23 12.23 9.49
CA LEU A 25 -18.44 11.13 10.43
C LEU A 25 -19.52 10.15 9.98
N ASP A 26 -20.50 10.58 9.19
CA ASP A 26 -21.54 9.71 8.68
C ASP A 26 -20.99 8.75 7.61
N GLU A 27 -20.05 9.21 6.78
CA GLU A 27 -19.34 8.37 5.80
C GLU A 27 -18.48 7.32 6.50
N ILE A 28 -17.79 7.71 7.59
CA ILE A 28 -17.02 6.79 8.42
C ILE A 28 -17.93 5.74 9.09
N ALA A 29 -19.09 6.15 9.59
CA ALA A 29 -20.06 5.22 10.19
C ALA A 29 -20.61 4.21 9.17
N GLN A 30 -20.86 4.65 7.93
CA GLN A 30 -21.27 3.76 6.84
C GLN A 30 -20.16 2.79 6.44
N ALA A 31 -18.90 3.25 6.38
CA ALA A 31 -17.74 2.40 6.14
C ALA A 31 -17.54 1.36 7.26
N GLU A 32 -17.74 1.74 8.53
CA GLU A 32 -17.72 0.81 9.66
C GLU A 32 -18.77 -0.30 9.47
N GLN A 33 -20.00 0.07 9.11
CA GLN A 33 -21.07 -0.89 8.93
C GLN A 33 -20.81 -1.82 7.74
N TRP A 34 -20.24 -1.30 6.65
CA TRP A 34 -19.85 -2.09 5.49
C TRP A 34 -18.79 -3.15 5.88
N LEU A 35 -17.76 -2.76 6.64
CA LEU A 35 -16.72 -3.68 7.11
C LEU A 35 -17.26 -4.75 8.05
N LYS A 36 -18.21 -4.40 8.93
CA LYS A 36 -18.90 -5.39 9.78
C LYS A 36 -19.69 -6.40 8.94
N GLN A 37 -20.44 -5.93 7.95
CA GLN A 37 -21.18 -6.80 7.04
C GLN A 37 -20.24 -7.71 6.24
N GLN A 38 -19.11 -7.19 5.76
CA GLN A 38 -18.09 -8.01 5.11
C GLN A 38 -17.60 -9.12 6.04
N LYS A 39 -17.27 -8.78 7.29
CA LYS A 39 -16.83 -9.74 8.30
C LYS A 39 -17.91 -10.79 8.60
N ASP A 40 -19.17 -10.39 8.71
CA ASP A 40 -20.29 -11.31 8.92
C ASP A 40 -20.46 -12.31 7.76
N ILE A 41 -20.27 -11.84 6.52
CA ILE A 41 -20.37 -12.67 5.31
C ILE A 41 -19.18 -13.63 5.21
N MET A 42 -17.96 -13.15 5.44
CA MET A 42 -16.72 -13.93 5.27
C MET A 42 -16.40 -14.81 6.48
N GLY A 43 -16.94 -14.49 7.66
CA GLY A 43 -16.71 -15.22 8.90
C GLY A 43 -15.23 -15.32 9.25
N THR A 44 -14.72 -16.54 9.39
CA THR A 44 -13.31 -16.81 9.71
C THR A 44 -12.38 -16.81 8.49
N GLN A 45 -12.89 -16.55 7.28
CA GLN A 45 -12.10 -16.56 6.04
C GLN A 45 -11.40 -15.23 5.79
N ILE A 46 -11.79 -14.17 6.50
CA ILE A 46 -11.11 -12.87 6.45
C ILE A 46 -10.05 -12.79 7.54
N ALA A 47 -8.86 -12.33 7.17
CA ALA A 47 -7.81 -11.97 8.10
C ALA A 47 -7.38 -10.53 7.85
N TYR A 48 -6.91 -9.86 8.90
CA TYR A 48 -6.29 -8.55 8.83
C TYR A 48 -4.85 -8.74 9.23
N LEU A 49 -3.99 -8.84 8.22
CA LEU A 49 -2.56 -9.13 8.29
C LEU A 49 -1.79 -7.95 7.66
N ILE A 50 -0.51 -7.82 7.96
CA ILE A 50 0.39 -6.90 7.27
C ILE A 50 1.40 -7.73 6.49
N ASP A 51 2.50 -8.13 7.13
CA ASP A 51 3.65 -8.73 6.44
C ASP A 51 3.43 -10.23 6.18
N GLU A 52 2.59 -10.90 6.98
CA GLU A 52 2.31 -12.34 6.87
C GLU A 52 1.71 -12.71 5.50
N VAL A 53 1.05 -11.74 4.85
CA VAL A 53 0.45 -11.90 3.53
C VAL A 53 1.47 -12.27 2.45
N ILE A 54 2.74 -11.87 2.62
CA ILE A 54 3.83 -12.14 1.67
C ILE A 54 4.13 -13.63 1.61
N ASP A 55 4.02 -14.33 2.74
CA ASP A 55 4.23 -15.77 2.82
C ASP A 55 2.92 -16.55 2.59
N ASP A 56 1.79 -16.06 3.10
CA ASP A 56 0.53 -16.80 3.11
C ASP A 56 -0.12 -16.91 1.72
N VAL A 57 -0.09 -15.83 0.93
CA VAL A 57 -0.76 -15.79 -0.38
C VAL A 57 -0.09 -16.72 -1.41
N PRO A 58 1.25 -16.73 -1.59
CA PRO A 58 1.92 -17.67 -2.50
C PRO A 58 1.63 -19.15 -2.17
N ASN A 59 1.42 -19.47 -0.90
CA ASN A 59 1.11 -20.81 -0.41
C ASN A 59 -0.39 -21.18 -0.52
N GLY A 60 -1.22 -20.29 -1.05
CA GLY A 60 -2.64 -20.54 -1.30
C GLY A 60 -3.53 -20.49 -0.06
N LEU A 61 -3.10 -19.82 1.02
CA LEU A 61 -3.95 -19.62 2.20
C LEU A 61 -5.08 -18.61 1.94
N TYR A 62 -4.85 -17.64 1.04
CA TYR A 62 -5.83 -16.62 0.67
C TYR A 62 -5.89 -16.43 -0.84
N ASP A 63 -7.11 -16.34 -1.39
CA ASP A 63 -7.33 -16.13 -2.84
C ASP A 63 -7.12 -14.67 -3.27
N VAL A 64 -7.33 -13.71 -2.35
CA VAL A 64 -7.25 -12.27 -2.60
C VAL A 64 -6.66 -11.59 -1.37
N ALA A 65 -5.71 -10.70 -1.60
CA ALA A 65 -5.13 -9.85 -0.58
C ALA A 65 -4.97 -8.41 -1.06
N MET A 66 -5.11 -7.46 -0.14
CA MET A 66 -4.71 -6.08 -0.35
C MET A 66 -3.26 -5.96 0.11
N VAL A 67 -2.37 -5.60 -0.80
CA VAL A 67 -0.92 -5.47 -0.57
C VAL A 67 -0.40 -4.22 -1.25
N PHE A 68 0.75 -3.72 -0.80
CA PHE A 68 1.46 -2.68 -1.55
C PHE A 68 2.10 -3.29 -2.81
N SER A 69 2.33 -2.46 -3.82
CA SER A 69 2.77 -2.96 -5.14
C SER A 69 4.11 -3.69 -5.06
N GLY A 70 5.08 -3.20 -4.30
CA GLY A 70 6.36 -3.89 -4.17
C GLY A 70 6.29 -5.22 -3.41
N ASP A 71 5.35 -5.38 -2.47
CA ASP A 71 5.11 -6.69 -1.84
C ASP A 71 4.50 -7.67 -2.85
N ALA A 72 3.64 -7.17 -3.75
CA ALA A 72 3.09 -7.97 -4.84
C ALA A 72 4.18 -8.52 -5.78
N PHE A 73 5.27 -7.78 -6.02
CA PHE A 73 6.43 -8.30 -6.77
C PHE A 73 6.97 -9.58 -6.12
N THR A 74 7.24 -9.54 -4.81
CA THR A 74 7.77 -10.69 -4.06
C THR A 74 6.80 -11.88 -4.08
N ILE A 75 5.51 -11.61 -3.89
CA ILE A 75 4.45 -12.64 -3.91
C ILE A 75 4.35 -13.31 -5.30
N MET A 76 4.41 -12.52 -6.37
CA MET A 76 4.28 -13.00 -7.76
C MET A 76 5.53 -13.72 -8.27
N ASP A 77 6.70 -13.39 -7.73
CA ASP A 77 7.95 -14.13 -7.95
C ASP A 77 7.90 -15.49 -7.27
N ALA A 78 7.39 -15.55 -6.03
CA ALA A 78 7.24 -16.80 -5.28
C ALA A 78 6.18 -17.75 -5.88
N ASN A 79 5.13 -17.23 -6.53
CA ASN A 79 4.13 -18.05 -7.22
C ASN A 79 3.59 -17.37 -8.50
N SER A 80 3.91 -17.99 -9.64
CA SER A 80 3.57 -17.47 -10.96
C SER A 80 2.07 -17.50 -11.31
N SER A 81 1.22 -18.15 -10.50
CA SER A 81 -0.24 -18.11 -10.72
C SER A 81 -0.90 -16.84 -10.18
N ILE A 82 -0.18 -16.05 -9.39
CA ILE A 82 -0.69 -14.82 -8.78
C ILE A 82 -0.48 -13.64 -9.74
N ASN A 83 -1.44 -12.71 -9.70
CA ASN A 83 -1.40 -11.45 -10.44
C ASN A 83 -1.73 -10.27 -9.53
N PHE A 84 -1.28 -9.08 -9.93
CA PHE A 84 -1.58 -7.82 -9.27
C PHE A 84 -2.56 -6.99 -10.11
N TYR A 85 -3.51 -6.34 -9.42
CA TYR A 85 -4.58 -5.58 -10.05
C TYR A 85 -4.85 -4.28 -9.28
N ASN A 86 -4.93 -3.17 -10.03
CA ASN A 86 -5.28 -1.85 -9.51
C ASN A 86 -6.79 -1.62 -9.64
N PRO A 87 -7.54 -1.43 -8.54
CA PRO A 87 -8.99 -1.26 -8.60
C PRO A 87 -9.44 0.00 -9.34
N GLU A 88 -10.44 -0.12 -10.21
CA GLU A 88 -11.03 1.02 -10.94
C GLU A 88 -11.73 2.06 -10.05
N LYS A 89 -12.01 1.70 -8.79
CA LYS A 89 -12.58 2.61 -7.78
C LYS A 89 -11.53 3.51 -7.11
N GLY A 90 -10.27 3.30 -7.44
CA GLY A 90 -9.13 4.02 -6.90
C GLY A 90 -8.54 3.36 -5.66
N THR A 91 -7.29 3.73 -5.35
CA THR A 91 -6.44 3.21 -4.27
C THR A 91 -5.72 4.37 -3.55
N ASP A 92 -4.91 4.02 -2.55
CA ASP A 92 -3.91 4.93 -1.98
C ASP A 92 -2.72 5.14 -2.94
N ILE A 93 -2.16 6.34 -2.93
CA ILE A 93 -0.86 6.63 -3.53
C ILE A 93 0.12 6.93 -2.40
N CYS A 94 1.09 6.04 -2.20
CA CYS A 94 2.13 6.19 -1.20
C CYS A 94 3.51 6.40 -1.86
N TRP A 95 4.39 7.09 -1.14
CA TRP A 95 5.81 7.16 -1.44
C TRP A 95 6.58 7.32 -0.14
N ASP A 96 7.75 6.69 -0.09
CA ASP A 96 8.68 6.86 1.01
C ASP A 96 9.78 7.86 0.66
N GLY A 97 10.12 8.69 1.64
CA GLY A 97 11.13 9.73 1.49
C GLY A 97 12.18 9.65 2.59
N MET A 98 13.46 9.68 2.19
CA MET A 98 14.55 9.85 3.14
C MET A 98 14.51 11.26 3.74
N ILE A 99 14.49 11.34 5.07
CA ILE A 99 14.54 12.61 5.81
C ILE A 99 15.79 12.70 6.67
N ILE A 100 16.32 13.91 6.87
CA ILE A 100 17.38 14.18 7.85
C ILE A 100 16.74 14.83 9.08
N PRO A 101 16.69 14.15 10.24
CA PRO A 101 16.17 14.73 11.47
C PRO A 101 16.91 16.01 11.86
N LYS A 102 16.20 16.99 12.44
CA LYS A 102 16.77 18.29 12.83
C LYS A 102 17.99 18.14 13.76
N ASN A 103 17.96 17.14 14.64
CA ASN A 103 18.98 16.81 15.63
C ASN A 103 19.97 15.71 15.18
N ALA A 104 20.02 15.37 13.88
CA ALA A 104 20.96 14.38 13.35
C ALA A 104 22.41 14.77 13.68
N GLN A 105 23.13 13.86 14.33
CA GLN A 105 24.51 14.08 14.78
C GLN A 105 25.52 14.08 13.62
N ASN A 106 25.23 13.34 12.56
CA ASN A 106 26.11 13.21 11.40
C ASN A 106 25.37 13.51 10.09
N LYS A 107 25.09 14.80 9.87
CA LYS A 107 24.40 15.27 8.67
C LYS A 107 25.18 15.01 7.39
N GLU A 108 26.51 15.08 7.46
CA GLU A 108 27.38 14.83 6.31
C GLU A 108 27.22 13.40 5.79
N MET A 109 27.26 12.40 6.68
CA MET A 109 27.03 11.01 6.27
C MET A 109 25.61 10.77 5.79
N ALA A 110 24.60 11.42 6.39
CA ALA A 110 23.23 11.33 5.91
C ALA A 110 23.10 11.83 4.45
N TYR A 111 23.74 12.97 4.11
CA TYR A 111 23.77 13.45 2.73
C TYR A 111 24.52 12.49 1.80
N LYS A 112 25.64 11.92 2.23
CA LYS A 112 26.39 10.92 1.42
C LYS A 112 25.56 9.67 1.17
N PHE A 113 24.84 9.18 2.18
CA PHE A 113 23.95 8.03 2.04
C PHE A 113 22.78 8.32 1.09
N ILE A 114 22.10 9.46 1.25
CA ILE A 114 21.03 9.88 0.34
C ILE A 114 21.58 9.99 -1.09
N SER A 115 22.75 10.59 -1.28
CA SER A 115 23.37 10.70 -2.61
C SER A 115 23.74 9.34 -3.21
N HIS A 116 24.19 8.39 -2.38
CA HIS A 116 24.48 7.03 -2.79
C HIS A 116 23.21 6.32 -3.26
N MET A 117 22.12 6.38 -2.50
CA MET A 117 20.83 5.79 -2.87
C MET A 117 20.19 6.45 -4.10
N LEU A 118 20.50 7.72 -4.37
CA LEU A 118 20.02 8.45 -5.56
C LEU A 118 20.87 8.24 -6.82
N SER A 119 21.95 7.46 -6.75
CA SER A 119 22.70 7.08 -7.95
C SER A 119 21.92 6.04 -8.76
N TYR A 120 22.08 6.06 -10.09
CA TYR A 120 21.39 5.13 -10.99
C TYR A 120 21.65 3.66 -10.64
N GLU A 121 22.91 3.26 -10.45
CA GLU A 121 23.30 1.88 -10.14
C GLU A 121 22.62 1.37 -8.86
N ASN A 122 22.71 2.15 -7.77
CA ASN A 122 22.11 1.74 -6.50
C ASN A 122 20.58 1.81 -6.52
N GLY A 123 20.01 2.79 -7.23
CA GLY A 123 18.56 2.89 -7.42
C GLY A 123 17.99 1.72 -8.21
N LEU A 124 18.69 1.28 -9.28
CA LEU A 124 18.32 0.12 -10.07
C LEU A 124 18.40 -1.16 -9.24
N LEU A 125 19.54 -1.42 -8.60
CA LEU A 125 19.73 -2.58 -7.72
C LEU A 125 18.66 -2.65 -6.63
N ASN A 126 18.31 -1.52 -6.02
CA ASN A 126 17.29 -1.48 -4.97
C ASN A 126 15.88 -1.77 -5.52
N THR A 127 15.53 -1.23 -6.69
CA THR A 127 14.21 -1.50 -7.31
C THR A 127 14.07 -2.94 -7.80
N GLU A 128 15.12 -3.53 -8.35
CA GLU A 128 15.12 -4.95 -8.77
C GLU A 128 15.07 -5.89 -7.57
N TRP A 129 15.71 -5.52 -6.46
CA TRP A 129 15.74 -6.36 -5.26
C TRP A 129 14.44 -6.30 -4.45
N VAL A 130 13.88 -5.10 -4.23
CA VAL A 130 12.71 -4.92 -3.35
C VAL A 130 11.39 -4.90 -4.13
N GLY A 131 11.42 -4.66 -5.45
CA GLY A 131 10.20 -4.67 -6.27
C GLY A 131 9.40 -3.35 -6.28
N TYR A 132 9.85 -2.31 -5.56
CA TYR A 132 9.18 -1.01 -5.55
C TYR A 132 9.68 -0.08 -6.66
N THR A 133 8.75 0.66 -7.27
CA THR A 133 9.03 1.62 -8.33
C THR A 133 10.00 2.71 -7.90
N SER A 134 11.09 2.88 -8.66
CA SER A 134 12.07 3.93 -8.40
C SER A 134 11.52 5.33 -8.67
N PRO A 135 11.81 6.34 -7.83
CA PRO A 135 11.53 7.74 -8.14
C PRO A 135 12.54 8.33 -9.14
N LEU A 136 13.65 7.64 -9.42
CA LEU A 136 14.63 8.06 -10.42
C LEU A 136 14.10 7.73 -11.81
N LYS A 137 13.77 8.77 -12.59
CA LYS A 137 13.15 8.62 -13.91
C LYS A 137 13.94 7.70 -14.85
N GLU A 138 15.27 7.77 -14.81
CA GLU A 138 16.14 6.92 -15.65
C GLU A 138 16.01 5.43 -15.25
N VAL A 139 16.05 5.12 -13.96
CA VAL A 139 15.83 3.76 -13.44
C VAL A 139 14.43 3.27 -13.76
N TYR A 140 13.39 4.10 -13.52
CA TYR A 140 12.01 3.76 -13.85
C TYR A 140 11.84 3.39 -15.33
N ASN A 141 12.34 4.24 -16.23
CA ASN A 141 12.22 4.00 -17.66
C ASN A 141 12.96 2.72 -18.08
N ASP A 142 14.13 2.47 -17.50
CA ASP A 142 14.94 1.29 -17.80
C ASP A 142 14.26 0.00 -17.33
N VAL A 143 13.77 -0.03 -16.09
CA VAL A 143 12.98 -1.16 -15.57
C VAL A 143 11.76 -1.40 -16.45
N MET A 144 10.95 -0.38 -16.71
CA MET A 144 9.73 -0.51 -17.51
C MET A 144 9.98 -0.97 -18.96
N SER A 145 11.11 -0.57 -19.55
CA SER A 145 11.44 -0.94 -20.94
C SER A 145 12.01 -2.35 -21.06
N ASN A 146 12.55 -2.90 -19.97
CA ASN A 146 13.19 -4.22 -19.93
C ASN A 146 12.40 -5.26 -19.10
N LEU A 147 11.13 -4.99 -18.76
CA LEU A 147 10.27 -5.99 -18.12
C LEU A 147 10.06 -7.20 -19.04
N GLU A 148 10.58 -8.35 -18.64
CA GLU A 148 10.33 -9.62 -19.33
C GLU A 148 8.96 -10.21 -18.96
N ASP A 149 8.51 -9.98 -17.73
CA ASP A 149 7.22 -10.43 -17.22
C ASP A 149 6.18 -9.30 -17.28
N GLU A 150 5.27 -9.39 -18.25
CA GLU A 150 4.18 -8.42 -18.44
C GLU A 150 3.28 -8.29 -17.19
N ARG A 151 3.22 -9.30 -16.31
CA ARG A 151 2.43 -9.24 -15.08
C ARG A 151 2.95 -8.14 -14.13
N LEU A 152 4.24 -7.82 -14.19
CA LEU A 152 4.88 -6.80 -13.36
C LEU A 152 4.61 -5.37 -13.83
N ILE A 153 4.02 -5.18 -15.01
CA ILE A 153 3.66 -3.85 -15.52
C ILE A 153 2.79 -3.10 -14.51
N ASN A 154 1.76 -3.76 -13.95
CA ASN A 154 0.87 -3.12 -12.98
C ASN A 154 1.53 -2.87 -11.61
N VAL A 155 2.57 -3.65 -11.29
CA VAL A 155 3.35 -3.47 -10.06
C VAL A 155 4.21 -2.22 -10.14
N TYR A 156 4.95 -2.05 -11.24
CA TYR A 156 5.89 -0.95 -11.39
C TYR A 156 5.26 0.33 -11.95
N SER A 157 4.14 0.25 -12.67
CA SER A 157 3.51 1.41 -13.26
C SER A 157 2.99 2.38 -12.20
N VAL A 158 3.39 3.65 -12.31
CA VAL A 158 2.78 4.73 -11.53
C VAL A 158 1.44 5.11 -12.16
N ILE A 159 0.42 4.27 -11.96
CA ILE A 159 -0.94 4.52 -12.46
C ILE A 159 -1.64 5.42 -11.47
N THR A 160 -1.93 6.65 -11.88
CA THR A 160 -2.73 7.60 -11.09
C THR A 160 -3.97 8.00 -11.88
N SER A 161 -5.13 7.64 -11.35
CA SER A 161 -6.45 8.11 -11.77
C SER A 161 -6.90 9.27 -10.89
N SER A 162 -7.95 9.98 -11.33
CA SER A 162 -8.59 11.02 -10.49
C SER A 162 -9.28 10.48 -9.24
N LYS A 163 -9.39 9.14 -9.10
CA LYS A 163 -9.98 8.47 -7.95
C LYS A 163 -8.92 8.01 -6.95
N ASP A 164 -7.65 7.99 -7.33
CA ASP A 164 -6.56 7.63 -6.43
C ASP A 164 -6.25 8.81 -5.52
N GLU A 165 -5.89 8.52 -4.27
CA GLU A 165 -5.73 9.57 -3.26
C GLU A 165 -4.51 9.32 -2.40
N VAL A 166 -3.74 10.38 -2.16
CA VAL A 166 -2.72 10.38 -1.12
C VAL A 166 -3.40 10.64 0.21
N TYR A 167 -3.07 9.84 1.20
CA TYR A 167 -3.51 10.03 2.57
C TYR A 167 -3.12 11.39 3.17
N LYS A 168 -4.13 12.13 3.64
CA LYS A 168 -3.99 13.40 4.37
C LYS A 168 -4.13 13.19 5.87
N TYR A 169 -3.35 13.91 6.66
CA TYR A 169 -3.48 13.84 8.12
C TYR A 169 -4.60 14.75 8.62
N ASP A 170 -5.54 14.17 9.35
CA ASP A 170 -6.50 14.89 10.19
C ASP A 170 -6.66 14.14 11.52
N GLY A 171 -6.35 14.83 12.63
CA GLY A 171 -6.30 14.23 13.97
C GLY A 171 -7.64 13.66 14.44
N PRO A 172 -8.73 14.45 14.40
CA PRO A 172 -10.07 13.97 14.76
C PRO A 172 -10.54 12.79 13.91
N THR A 173 -10.36 12.85 12.59
CA THR A 173 -10.73 11.78 11.66
C THR A 173 -9.95 10.49 11.95
N LYS A 174 -8.63 10.60 12.20
CA LYS A 174 -7.80 9.46 12.59
C LYS A 174 -8.34 8.77 13.85
N GLN A 175 -8.71 9.53 14.88
CA GLN A 175 -9.27 8.99 16.11
C GLN A 175 -10.65 8.34 15.89
N ALA A 176 -11.48 8.93 15.02
CA ALA A 176 -12.79 8.37 14.67
C ALA A 176 -12.64 7.01 13.97
N ILE A 177 -11.77 6.92 12.94
CA ILE A 177 -11.46 5.67 12.21
C ILE A 177 -10.88 4.62 13.16
N GLU A 178 -9.92 4.99 14.01
CA GLU A 178 -9.32 4.08 14.98
C GLU A 178 -10.34 3.50 15.98
N SER A 179 -11.29 4.32 16.41
CA SER A 179 -12.37 3.91 17.31
C SER A 179 -13.36 2.99 16.60
N ALA A 180 -13.73 3.33 15.37
CA ALA A 180 -14.61 2.52 14.52
C ALA A 180 -13.97 1.17 14.19
N TRP A 181 -12.68 1.15 13.84
CA TRP A 181 -11.92 -0.08 13.58
C TRP A 181 -11.89 -1.02 14.77
N SER A 182 -11.74 -0.48 15.98
CA SER A 182 -11.79 -1.29 17.20
C SER A 182 -13.14 -1.99 17.35
N ARG A 183 -14.25 -1.34 16.95
CA ARG A 183 -15.59 -1.95 16.95
C ARG A 183 -15.79 -2.98 15.84
N VAL A 184 -15.22 -2.78 14.65
CA VAL A 184 -15.24 -3.78 13.57
C VAL A 184 -14.51 -5.06 13.99
N LYS A 185 -13.36 -4.92 14.64
CA LYS A 185 -12.61 -6.10 15.08
C LYS A 185 -13.33 -6.86 16.20
N ALA A 186 -14.10 -6.17 17.03
CA ALA A 186 -14.85 -6.74 18.14
C ALA A 186 -16.22 -7.32 17.78
N SER A 187 -16.76 -7.03 16.58
CA SER A 187 -18.07 -7.54 16.14
C SER A 187 -18.05 -9.01 15.77
#